data_AF-A0A0F9KWU6-F1
#
_entry.id   AF-A0A0F9KWU6-F1
#
_cell.length_a   1.000
_cell.length_b   1.000
_cell.length_c   1.000
_cell.angle_alpha   90.00
_cell.angle_beta   90.00
_cell.angle_gamma   90.00
#
_symmetry.space_group_name_H-M   'P 1'
#
loop_
_entity.id
_entity.type
_entity.pdbx_description
1 polymer ?
#
loop_
_entity_poly.entity_id
_entity_poly.type
_entity_poly.pdbx_seq_one_letter_code
_entity_poly.pdbx_strand_id
1 'polypeptide(L)'
;SFDVVILSQTLQAINHPDFLLDEIVRVGKQAIIGFPNFGHWQCRWQLAFGGRMPISKTLPHNWFDTPNIHLCTIQDFEKICVSKRIEIQQRSIVNHAHKDTLGTKLLPNLFGQTALYQLKKSS
;
A
#
# COMPACT_ATOMS: atom_id res chain seq x y z
N SER A 1 2.23 22.32 -12.60
CA SER A 1 2.79 21.56 -11.46
C SER A 1 1.80 21.56 -10.32
N PHE A 2 1.63 20.42 -9.65
CA PHE A 2 0.79 20.30 -8.46
C PHE A 2 1.66 20.28 -7.21
N ASP A 3 1.21 20.92 -6.13
CA ASP A 3 1.97 20.94 -4.87
C ASP A 3 1.86 19.60 -4.12
N VAL A 4 0.68 18.98 -4.12
CA VAL A 4 0.43 17.68 -3.47
C VAL A 4 -0.49 16.82 -4.35
N VAL A 5 -0.09 15.57 -4.60
CA VAL A 5 -0.92 14.55 -5.28
C VAL A 5 -1.39 13.54 -4.24
N ILE A 6 -2.69 13.26 -4.16
CA ILE A 6 -3.24 12.29 -3.20
C ILE A 6 -3.80 11.09 -3.96
N LEU A 7 -3.34 9.90 -3.61
CA LEU A 7 -3.80 8.64 -4.17
C LEU A 7 -4.27 7.72 -3.04
N SER A 8 -5.57 7.76 -2.75
CA SER A 8 -6.16 6.94 -1.67
C SER A 8 -6.84 5.71 -2.26
N GLN A 9 -6.39 4.52 -1.86
CA GLN A 9 -7.01 3.21 -2.15
C GLN A 9 -7.23 2.88 -3.63
N THR A 10 -6.50 3.54 -4.53
CA THR A 10 -6.66 3.38 -5.99
C THR A 10 -5.45 2.74 -6.66
N LEU A 11 -4.30 2.70 -5.97
CA LEU A 11 -3.08 2.09 -6.52
C LEU A 11 -3.29 0.64 -6.96
N GLN A 12 -4.11 -0.11 -6.22
CA GLN A 12 -4.37 -1.53 -6.47
C GLN A 12 -5.26 -1.80 -7.68
N ALA A 13 -6.03 -0.80 -8.12
CA ALA A 13 -6.93 -0.90 -9.26
C ALA A 13 -6.28 -0.46 -10.57
N ILE A 14 -5.04 0.03 -10.53
CA ILE A 14 -4.34 0.60 -11.69
C ILE A 14 -3.47 -0.47 -12.34
N ASN A 15 -3.63 -0.68 -13.65
CA ASN A 15 -2.90 -1.72 -14.39
C ASN A 15 -1.37 -1.58 -14.31
N HIS A 16 -0.86 -0.34 -14.38
CA HIS A 16 0.57 -0.02 -14.37
C HIS A 16 0.92 0.88 -13.17
N PRO A 17 0.98 0.32 -11.94
CA PRO A 17 1.27 1.11 -10.74
C PRO A 17 2.70 1.68 -10.77
N ASP A 18 3.62 1.01 -11.46
CA ASP A 18 4.98 1.46 -11.69
C ASP A 18 5.05 2.74 -12.53
N PHE A 19 4.31 2.79 -13.64
CA PHE A 19 4.23 3.98 -14.49
C PHE A 19 3.52 5.14 -13.77
N LEU A 20 2.44 4.83 -13.04
CA LEU A 20 1.73 5.82 -12.24
C LEU A 20 2.64 6.52 -11.23
N LEU A 21 3.49 5.76 -10.54
CA LEU A 21 4.44 6.32 -9.57
C LEU A 21 5.43 7.30 -10.22
N ASP A 22 5.91 6.98 -11.42
CA ASP A 22 6.79 7.89 -12.17
C ASP A 22 6.07 9.19 -12.53
N GLU A 23 4.82 9.09 -13.01
CA GLU A 23 4.01 10.25 -13.35
C GLU A 23 3.73 11.12 -12.13
N ILE A 24 3.34 10.52 -11.00
CA ILE A 24 3.08 11.23 -9.75
C ILE A 24 4.32 12.04 -9.32
N VAL A 25 5.49 11.41 -9.34
CA VAL A 25 6.76 12.06 -8.96
C VAL A 25 7.22 13.07 -10.01
N ARG A 26 6.82 12.91 -11.28
CA ARG A 26 7.09 13.87 -12.36
C ARG A 26 6.29 15.15 -12.22
N VAL A 27 4.99 15.07 -11.90
CA VAL A 27 4.08 16.24 -11.85
C VAL A 27 3.94 16.88 -10.47
N GLY A 28 4.15 16.12 -9.39
CA GLY A 28 3.96 16.55 -8.01
C GLY A 28 5.27 16.87 -7.29
N LYS A 29 5.25 17.89 -6.42
CA LYS A 29 6.34 18.11 -5.45
C LYS A 29 6.32 17.07 -4.33
N GLN A 30 5.12 16.70 -3.90
CA GLN A 30 4.85 15.68 -2.89
C GLN A 30 3.69 14.80 -3.33
N ALA A 31 3.68 13.55 -2.86
CA ALA A 31 2.56 12.65 -3.07
C ALA A 31 2.21 11.87 -1.80
N ILE A 32 0.92 11.62 -1.58
CA ILE A 32 0.42 10.81 -0.48
C ILE A 32 -0.28 9.59 -1.07
N ILE A 33 0.23 8.39 -0.81
CA ILE A 33 -0.28 7.14 -1.37
C ILE A 33 -0.77 6.23 -0.25
N GLY A 34 -2.03 5.81 -0.34
CA GLY A 34 -2.68 4.90 0.59
C GLY A 34 -3.12 3.61 -0.08
N PHE A 35 -2.76 2.46 0.49
CA PHE A 35 -3.22 1.15 0.01
C PHE A 35 -3.39 0.15 1.15
N PRO A 36 -4.30 -0.83 1.03
CA PRO A 36 -4.41 -1.90 2.00
C PRO A 36 -3.22 -2.86 1.88
N ASN A 37 -2.67 -3.27 3.01
CA ASN A 37 -1.50 -4.15 3.07
C ASN A 37 -1.94 -5.62 2.98
N PHE A 38 -1.67 -6.26 1.85
CA PHE A 38 -1.97 -7.68 1.65
C PHE A 38 -1.08 -8.63 2.46
N GLY A 39 0.04 -8.13 2.99
CA GLY A 39 0.93 -8.91 3.86
C GLY A 39 0.34 -9.23 5.23
N HIS A 40 -0.78 -8.61 5.60
CA HIS A 40 -1.40 -8.71 6.92
C HIS A 40 -1.69 -10.16 7.34
N TRP A 41 -1.53 -10.46 8.62
CA TRP A 41 -1.64 -11.82 9.17
C TRP A 41 -2.97 -12.50 8.83
N GLN A 42 -4.08 -11.76 8.80
CA GLN A 42 -5.39 -12.33 8.44
C GLN A 42 -5.41 -12.88 7.01
N CYS A 43 -4.81 -12.15 6.05
CA CYS A 43 -4.72 -12.60 4.67
C CYS A 43 -3.86 -13.87 4.56
N ARG A 44 -2.72 -13.89 5.26
CA ARG A 44 -1.84 -15.07 5.30
C ARG A 44 -2.53 -16.29 5.92
N TRP A 45 -3.25 -16.09 7.01
CA TRP A 45 -3.92 -17.16 7.73
C TRP A 45 -5.07 -17.76 6.90
N GLN A 46 -5.93 -16.91 6.31
CA GLN A 46 -7.00 -17.37 5.43
C GLN A 46 -6.46 -18.12 4.21
N LEU A 47 -5.37 -17.65 3.60
CA LEU A 47 -4.77 -18.34 2.47
C LEU A 47 -4.14 -19.68 2.88
N ALA A 48 -3.38 -19.69 3.99
CA ALA A 48 -2.65 -20.87 4.44
C ALA A 48 -3.56 -21.99 4.97
N PHE A 49 -4.62 -21.66 5.72
CA PHE A 49 -5.51 -22.64 6.33
C PHE A 49 -6.82 -22.82 5.57
N GLY A 50 -7.29 -21.81 4.86
CA GLY A 50 -8.55 -21.86 4.10
C GLY A 50 -8.36 -22.21 2.62
N GLY A 51 -7.15 -22.07 2.07
CA GLY A 51 -6.84 -22.38 0.66
C GLY A 51 -7.62 -21.53 -0.35
N ARG A 52 -8.21 -20.41 0.08
CA ARG A 52 -9.04 -19.51 -0.73
C ARG A 52 -8.51 -18.08 -0.64
N MET A 53 -8.82 -17.29 -1.66
CA MET A 53 -8.49 -15.86 -1.67
C MET A 53 -9.08 -15.19 -0.42
N PRO A 54 -8.28 -14.45 0.36
CA PRO A 54 -8.74 -13.85 1.61
C PRO A 54 -9.80 -12.79 1.35
N ILE A 55 -10.87 -12.83 2.14
CA ILE A 55 -11.91 -11.79 2.17
C ILE A 55 -11.74 -11.03 3.49
N SER A 56 -11.69 -9.72 3.41
CA SER A 56 -11.52 -8.85 4.58
C SER A 56 -12.31 -7.56 4.42
N LYS A 57 -12.34 -6.72 5.46
CA LYS A 57 -12.98 -5.39 5.36
C LYS A 57 -12.31 -4.49 4.31
N THR A 58 -11.03 -4.67 4.05
CA THR A 58 -10.27 -3.93 3.03
C THR A 58 -10.29 -4.61 1.67
N LEU A 59 -10.75 -5.85 1.60
CA LEU A 59 -10.98 -6.61 0.37
C LEU A 59 -12.31 -7.36 0.45
N PRO A 60 -13.46 -6.65 0.34
CA PRO A 60 -14.78 -7.23 0.57
C PRO A 60 -15.31 -8.04 -0.63
N HIS A 61 -14.54 -8.11 -1.71
CA HIS A 61 -14.93 -8.70 -2.99
C HIS A 61 -14.40 -10.13 -3.13
N ASN A 62 -15.06 -10.91 -3.98
CA ASN A 62 -14.58 -12.22 -4.38
C ASN A 62 -13.36 -12.09 -5.31
N TRP A 63 -12.64 -13.19 -5.47
CA TRP A 63 -11.43 -13.21 -6.30
C TRP A 63 -11.68 -12.88 -7.78
N PHE A 64 -12.90 -13.12 -8.29
CA PHE A 64 -13.27 -12.92 -9.69
C PHE A 64 -13.94 -11.56 -9.98
N ASP A 65 -14.30 -10.79 -8.95
CA ASP A 65 -15.00 -9.50 -9.08
C ASP A 65 -14.29 -8.35 -8.32
N THR A 66 -13.06 -8.59 -7.84
CA THR A 66 -12.28 -7.59 -7.09
C THR A 66 -11.80 -6.45 -7.98
N PRO A 67 -11.96 -5.17 -7.54
CA PRO A 67 -11.34 -4.03 -8.21
C PRO A 67 -9.83 -3.94 -7.94
N ASN A 68 -9.33 -4.64 -6.91
CA ASN A 68 -7.92 -4.64 -6.52
C ASN A 68 -7.19 -5.76 -7.27
N ILE A 69 -6.69 -5.43 -8.46
CA ILE A 69 -5.96 -6.36 -9.33
C ILE A 69 -4.51 -6.61 -8.86
N HIS A 70 -3.92 -5.65 -8.14
CA HIS A 70 -2.56 -5.77 -7.60
C HIS A 70 -2.58 -5.95 -6.08
N LEU A 71 -2.21 -7.14 -5.62
CA LEU A 71 -2.12 -7.48 -4.19
C LEU A 71 -0.81 -6.93 -3.59
N CYS A 72 -0.80 -5.63 -3.31
CA CYS A 72 0.40 -4.94 -2.86
C CYS A 72 0.67 -5.16 -1.36
N THR A 73 1.91 -5.50 -1.01
CA THR A 73 2.40 -5.48 0.39
C THR A 73 3.26 -4.24 0.65
N ILE A 74 3.44 -3.90 1.92
CA ILE A 74 4.33 -2.80 2.32
C ILE A 74 5.75 -3.01 1.77
N GLN A 75 6.26 -4.24 1.85
CA GLN A 75 7.61 -4.56 1.36
C GLN A 75 7.73 -4.44 -0.16
N ASP A 76 6.70 -4.80 -0.92
CA ASP A 76 6.73 -4.66 -2.39
C ASP A 76 6.68 -3.19 -2.80
N PHE A 77 5.88 -2.38 -2.10
CA PHE A 77 5.83 -0.93 -2.31
C PHE A 77 7.16 -0.25 -2.00
N GLU A 78 7.78 -0.57 -0.85
CA GLU A 78 9.08 0.01 -0.50
C GLU A 78 10.17 -0.41 -1.49
N LYS A 79 10.14 -1.65 -1.99
CA LYS A 79 11.08 -2.11 -3.04
C LYS A 79 10.94 -1.31 -4.34
N ILE A 80 9.72 -1.03 -4.81
CA ILE A 80 9.53 -0.25 -6.04
C ILE A 80 9.91 1.21 -5.85
N CYS A 81 9.68 1.79 -4.67
CA CYS A 81 10.17 3.13 -4.36
C CYS A 81 11.71 3.20 -4.42
N VAL A 82 12.40 2.20 -3.85
CA VAL A 82 13.86 2.11 -3.91
C VAL A 82 14.36 1.95 -5.34
N SER A 83 13.76 1.07 -6.14
CA SER A 83 14.20 0.84 -7.54
C SER A 83 14.03 2.08 -8.41
N LYS A 84 12.99 2.89 -8.14
CA LYS A 84 12.70 4.14 -8.85
C LYS A 84 13.36 5.38 -8.24
N ARG A 85 14.18 5.22 -7.18
CA ARG A 85 14.85 6.33 -6.45
C ARG A 85 13.85 7.38 -5.95
N ILE A 86 12.71 6.92 -5.45
CA ILE A 86 11.68 7.78 -4.86
C ILE A 86 11.96 7.91 -3.36
N GLU A 87 12.02 9.15 -2.86
CA GLU A 87 12.22 9.43 -1.44
C GLU A 87 10.92 9.22 -0.67
N ILE A 88 10.94 8.32 0.31
CA ILE A 88 9.85 8.15 1.27
C ILE A 88 10.13 9.09 2.45
N GLN A 89 9.39 10.20 2.55
CA GLN A 89 9.58 11.17 3.63
C GLN A 89 8.95 10.71 4.94
N GLN A 90 7.73 10.18 4.83
CA GLN A 90 6.97 9.70 5.97
C GLN A 90 6.23 8.43 5.58
N ARG A 91 6.07 7.53 6.55
CA ARG A 91 5.19 6.38 6.46
C ARG A 91 4.34 6.29 7.71
N SER A 92 3.07 6.00 7.55
CA SER A 92 2.14 5.71 8.63
C SER A 92 1.43 4.41 8.32
N ILE A 93 1.55 3.44 9.22
CA ILE A 93 0.97 2.12 9.06
C ILE A 93 -0.08 1.97 10.14
N VAL A 94 -1.34 1.91 9.71
CA VAL A 94 -2.48 1.96 10.62
C VAL A 94 -3.11 0.57 10.77
N ASN A 95 -3.45 0.26 12.02
CA ASN A 95 -4.33 -0.85 12.39
C ASN A 95 -5.76 -0.35 12.54
N HIS A 96 -6.75 -1.27 12.64
CA HIS A 96 -8.17 -0.97 12.87
C HIS A 96 -8.49 0.08 13.95
N ALA A 97 -7.61 0.30 14.93
CA ALA A 97 -7.80 1.27 16.01
C ALA A 97 -7.08 2.62 15.77
N HIS A 98 -6.51 2.87 14.58
CA HIS A 98 -5.64 4.03 14.28
C HIS A 98 -4.48 4.25 15.27
N LYS A 99 -4.10 3.21 16.02
CA LYS A 99 -3.00 3.26 17.01
C LYS A 99 -1.74 2.64 16.43
N ASP A 100 -0.69 3.45 16.41
CA ASP A 100 0.69 3.02 16.20
C ASP A 100 1.08 2.10 17.36
N THR A 101 1.00 0.78 17.15
CA THR A 101 1.31 -0.20 18.18
C THR A 101 2.79 -0.62 18.02
N LEU A 102 3.48 -1.02 19.08
CA LEU A 102 4.87 -1.53 18.96
C LEU A 102 4.99 -2.65 17.90
N GLY A 103 3.95 -3.47 17.72
CA GLY A 103 3.87 -4.49 16.68
C GLY A 103 3.84 -3.94 15.24
N THR A 104 3.17 -2.81 14.97
CA THR A 104 3.16 -2.20 13.62
C THR A 104 4.50 -1.58 13.26
N LYS A 105 5.28 -1.16 14.27
CA LYS A 105 6.67 -0.67 14.06
C LYS A 105 7.65 -1.80 13.81
N LEU A 106 7.52 -2.92 14.53
CA LEU A 106 8.44 -4.06 14.42
C LEU A 106 8.15 -4.95 13.20
N LEU A 107 6.88 -5.26 12.96
CA LEU A 107 6.44 -6.14 11.88
C LEU A 107 5.30 -5.48 11.09
N PRO A 108 5.62 -4.40 10.34
CA PRO A 108 4.64 -3.59 9.64
C PRO A 108 3.82 -4.40 8.64
N ASN A 109 4.49 -5.31 7.92
CA ASN A 109 3.86 -6.15 6.93
C ASN A 109 2.90 -7.18 7.56
N LEU A 110 3.13 -7.60 8.82
CA LEU A 110 2.30 -8.60 9.49
C LEU A 110 1.10 -7.97 10.20
N PHE A 111 1.31 -6.85 10.89
CA PHE A 111 0.27 -6.24 11.72
C PHE A 111 -0.47 -5.09 11.04
N GLY A 112 0.15 -4.36 10.12
CA GLY A 112 -0.47 -3.24 9.43
C GLY A 112 -1.57 -3.67 8.47
N GLN A 113 -2.71 -2.98 8.48
CA GLN A 113 -3.83 -3.25 7.56
C GLN A 113 -3.88 -2.25 6.40
N THR A 114 -3.53 -0.99 6.65
CA THR A 114 -3.45 0.04 5.62
C THR A 114 -2.15 0.80 5.80
N ALA A 115 -1.47 1.06 4.69
CA ALA A 115 -0.25 1.84 4.67
C ALA A 115 -0.49 3.17 3.97
N LEU A 116 0.03 4.24 4.56
CA LEU A 116 0.05 5.59 4.03
C LEU A 116 1.50 6.04 3.88
N TYR A 117 1.87 6.47 2.69
CA TYR A 117 3.21 6.92 2.35
C TYR A 117 3.18 8.34 1.83
N GLN A 118 4.02 9.20 2.40
CA GLN A 118 4.34 10.49 1.83
C GLN A 118 5.64 10.37 1.05
N LEU A 119 5.55 10.58 -0.26
CA LEU A 119 6.65 10.54 -1.21
C LEU A 119 7.07 11.97 -1.58
N LYS A 120 8.36 12.12 -1.86
CA LYS A 120 8.93 13.31 -2.45
C LYS A 120 9.85 12.91 -3.60
N LYS A 121 9.95 13.79 -4.60
CA LYS A 121 10.96 13.63 -5.64
C LYS A 121 12.35 13.78 -5.03
N SER A 122 13.21 12.77 -5.22
CA SER A 122 14.64 12.90 -4.89
C SER A 122 15.21 14.04 -5.73
N SER A 123 15.77 15.06 -5.07
CA SER A 123 16.48 16.15 -5.71
C SER A 123 17.79 15.68 -6.34
#